data_AF-H0EFX4-F1
#
_entry.id   AF-H0EFX4-F1
#
_cell.length_a   1.000
_cell.length_b   1.000
_cell.length_c   1.000
_cell.angle_alpha   90.00
_cell.angle_beta   90.00
_cell.angle_gamma   90.00
#
_symmetry.space_group_name_H-M   'P 1'
#
loop_
_entity.id
_entity.type
_entity.pdbx_description
1 polymer ?
#
loop_
_entity_poly.entity_id
_entity_poly.type
_entity_poly.pdbx_seq_one_letter_code
_entity_poly.pdbx_strand_id
1 'polypeptide(L)'
;MKGHKTGLADWKMIKWLREQIPKEVVMFANGNILGREDIDHCLGETGVDGVMSAEGNLYDPAIFATPPPIGQEGREYWRGRDGKGGYRMDAVFRRYMDILYRYVLEVPGPERKPLYLPSDPESDIIPKVEPGPKQENERKRGVLDVDSGDAPPKKKQKGEKKEKTQNPNFLAMQPHLFHLLRALVSKHHNVRDALAKCRSGDIVAFENVLQMVEVACKEGIKEYEATDGKSWEEELARDIRINAVPQSETKNGSDEIVDERYESSVETVKACKRPWWIVQPYVRPLPKEAYANGALTLGKKDKRKLEMEEKKEKKDSVIPKGHVEIETSAGKGEKVEVAKEGLVCG
;
A
#
# COMPACT_ATOMS: atom_id res chain seq x y z
N MET A 1 -4.96 -5.59 18.07
CA MET A 1 -5.96 -5.09 17.08
C MET A 1 -5.51 -5.53 15.68
N LYS A 2 -6.24 -5.31 14.58
CA LYS A 2 -5.74 -5.64 13.22
C LYS A 2 -6.00 -4.51 12.23
N GLY A 3 -5.07 -4.31 11.30
CA GLY A 3 -5.21 -3.32 10.22
C GLY A 3 -5.27 -1.89 10.75
N HIS A 4 -6.17 -1.08 10.20
CA HIS A 4 -6.43 0.32 10.61
C HIS A 4 -6.71 0.49 12.10
N LYS A 5 -7.19 -0.55 12.80
CA LYS A 5 -7.51 -0.48 14.23
C LYS A 5 -6.28 -0.44 15.14
N THR A 6 -5.08 -0.69 14.62
CA THR A 6 -3.83 -0.81 15.42
C THR A 6 -3.29 0.56 15.83
N GLY A 7 -3.61 1.63 15.09
CA GLY A 7 -3.06 2.96 15.36
C GLY A 7 -1.57 3.08 15.03
N LEU A 8 -0.91 4.06 15.64
CA LEU A 8 0.54 4.29 15.56
C LEU A 8 1.26 3.54 16.70
N ALA A 9 2.48 3.10 16.44
CA ALA A 9 3.39 2.53 17.42
C ALA A 9 3.81 3.59 18.43
N ASP A 10 3.91 3.20 19.70
CA ASP A 10 4.36 4.07 20.78
C ASP A 10 5.86 3.83 21.04
N TRP A 11 6.70 4.62 20.35
CA TRP A 11 8.15 4.54 20.51
C TRP A 11 8.62 5.03 21.89
N LYS A 12 7.84 5.87 22.59
CA LYS A 12 8.15 6.27 23.97
C LYS A 12 8.01 5.09 24.91
N MET A 13 6.98 4.26 24.73
CA MET A 13 6.81 3.03 25.51
C MET A 13 7.94 2.03 25.22
N ILE A 14 8.35 1.88 23.95
CA ILE A 14 9.48 1.03 23.57
C ILE A 14 10.77 1.51 24.24
N LYS A 15 11.04 2.82 24.19
CA LYS A 15 12.19 3.44 24.86
C LYS A 15 12.16 3.17 26.36
N TRP A 16 11.03 3.43 27.01
CA TRP A 16 10.87 3.18 28.43
C TRP A 16 11.17 1.73 28.78
N LEU A 17 10.63 0.76 28.02
CA LEU A 17 10.95 -0.65 28.20
C LEU A 17 12.44 -0.94 28.05
N ARG A 18 13.10 -0.39 27.02
CA ARG A 18 14.54 -0.54 26.79
C ARG A 18 15.37 -0.05 27.97
N GLU A 19 14.93 1.03 28.63
CA GLU A 19 15.57 1.60 29.82
C GLU A 19 15.34 0.77 31.11
N GLN A 20 14.26 -0.02 31.17
CA GLN A 20 13.93 -0.84 32.34
C GLN A 20 14.53 -2.26 32.31
N ILE A 21 14.92 -2.76 31.14
CA ILE A 21 15.45 -4.12 30.99
C ILE A 21 17.00 -4.15 30.93
N PRO A 22 17.65 -5.21 31.45
CA PRO A 22 19.10 -5.33 31.42
C PRO A 22 19.69 -5.20 30.01
N LYS A 23 20.86 -4.55 29.88
CA LYS A 23 21.48 -4.23 28.57
C LYS A 23 21.87 -5.47 27.78
N GLU A 24 22.07 -6.60 28.44
CA GLU A 24 22.44 -7.87 27.81
C GLU A 24 21.27 -8.51 27.05
N VAL A 25 20.03 -8.09 27.35
CA VAL A 25 18.84 -8.54 26.63
C VAL A 25 18.77 -7.78 25.32
N VAL A 26 18.83 -8.47 24.18
CA VAL A 26 18.66 -7.88 22.85
C VAL A 26 17.18 -7.54 22.62
N MET A 27 16.90 -6.33 22.18
CA MET A 27 15.56 -5.83 21.94
C MET A 27 15.40 -5.33 20.50
N PHE A 28 14.29 -5.70 19.86
CA PHE A 28 13.92 -5.23 18.52
C PHE A 28 12.64 -4.40 18.58
N ALA A 29 12.64 -3.21 17.99
CA ALA A 29 11.42 -2.42 17.80
C ALA A 29 10.66 -2.87 16.55
N ASN A 30 9.34 -2.85 16.60
CA ASN A 30 8.46 -3.07 15.45
C ASN A 30 7.33 -2.04 15.43
N GLY A 31 7.01 -1.56 14.22
CA GLY A 31 5.90 -0.65 13.97
C GLY A 31 6.39 0.74 13.52
N ASN A 32 5.63 1.32 12.59
CA ASN A 32 5.89 2.64 12.00
C ASN A 32 7.24 2.81 11.27
N ILE A 33 7.76 1.72 10.71
CA ILE A 33 8.93 1.73 9.83
C ILE A 33 8.44 1.64 8.38
N LEU A 34 8.49 2.74 7.65
CA LEU A 34 7.99 2.87 6.28
C LEU A 34 9.12 2.99 5.26
N GLY A 35 10.25 3.59 5.64
CA GLY A 35 11.44 3.75 4.81
C GLY A 35 12.74 3.43 5.55
N ARG A 36 13.85 3.55 4.83
CA ARG A 36 15.20 3.36 5.40
C ARG A 36 15.50 4.42 6.44
N GLU A 37 15.01 5.64 6.25
CA GLU A 37 15.23 6.79 7.13
C GLU A 37 14.61 6.55 8.52
N ASP A 38 13.45 5.86 8.56
CA ASP A 38 12.76 5.53 9.80
C ASP A 38 13.53 4.53 10.67
N ILE A 39 14.42 3.73 10.08
CA ILE A 39 15.21 2.74 10.83
C ILE A 39 16.20 3.47 11.75
N ASP A 40 16.96 4.41 11.21
CA ASP A 40 17.95 5.16 12.01
C ASP A 40 17.24 6.04 13.05
N HIS A 41 16.10 6.64 12.67
CA HIS A 41 15.28 7.42 13.60
C HIS A 41 14.74 6.57 14.75
N CYS A 42 14.19 5.38 14.45
CA CYS A 42 13.67 4.47 15.47
C CYS A 42 14.78 3.99 16.42
N LEU A 43 15.95 3.61 15.90
CA LEU A 43 17.10 3.22 16.73
C LEU A 43 17.54 4.37 17.64
N GLY A 44 17.66 5.58 17.09
CA GLY A 44 18.06 6.77 17.84
C GLY A 44 17.07 7.18 18.93
N GLU A 45 15.76 7.10 18.65
CA GLU A 45 14.72 7.49 19.61
C GLU A 45 14.54 6.45 20.73
N THR A 46 14.54 5.17 20.37
CA THR A 46 14.19 4.08 21.29
C THR A 46 15.38 3.45 22.00
N GLY A 47 16.59 3.55 21.43
CA GLY A 47 17.81 2.94 21.98
C GLY A 47 17.83 1.41 21.91
N VAL A 48 16.95 0.80 21.11
CA VAL A 48 16.92 -0.66 20.91
C VAL A 48 18.07 -1.14 20.03
N ASP A 49 18.30 -2.45 20.02
CA ASP A 49 19.42 -3.09 19.33
C ASP A 49 19.14 -3.38 17.85
N GLY A 50 17.87 -3.37 17.46
CA GLY A 50 17.47 -3.61 16.08
C GLY A 50 16.03 -3.21 15.77
N VAL A 51 15.71 -3.23 14.49
CA VAL A 51 14.38 -2.89 13.97
C VAL A 51 13.84 -4.05 13.16
N MET A 52 12.55 -4.34 13.31
CA MET A 52 11.80 -5.30 12.51
C MET A 52 10.75 -4.56 11.69
N SER A 53 10.63 -4.87 10.40
CA SER A 53 9.54 -4.40 9.54
C SER A 53 8.71 -5.59 9.06
N ALA A 54 7.39 -5.42 9.11
CA ALA A 54 6.43 -6.39 8.58
C ALA A 54 5.74 -5.81 7.34
N GLU A 55 4.75 -4.94 7.54
CA GLU A 55 3.93 -4.42 6.44
C GLU A 55 4.74 -3.58 5.44
N GLY A 56 5.67 -2.73 5.90
CA GLY A 56 6.52 -1.91 5.03
C GLY A 56 7.26 -2.75 3.99
N ASN A 57 7.83 -3.88 4.42
CA ASN A 57 8.58 -4.80 3.56
C ASN A 57 7.74 -5.44 2.42
N LEU A 58 6.41 -5.54 2.58
CA LEU A 58 5.54 -6.06 1.51
C LEU A 58 5.41 -5.08 0.35
N TYR A 59 5.42 -3.78 0.66
CA TYR A 59 5.25 -2.71 -0.33
C TYR A 59 6.60 -2.23 -0.87
N ASP A 60 7.63 -2.21 -0.03
CA ASP A 60 9.00 -1.88 -0.39
C ASP A 60 9.99 -2.93 0.17
N PRO A 61 10.35 -3.95 -0.63
CA PRO A 61 11.36 -4.94 -0.25
C PRO A 61 12.77 -4.36 -0.08
N ALA A 62 13.01 -3.12 -0.50
CA ALA A 62 14.28 -2.43 -0.36
C ALA A 62 14.36 -1.57 0.91
N ILE A 63 13.41 -1.70 1.85
CA ILE A 63 13.35 -0.89 3.08
C ILE A 63 14.65 -0.90 3.92
N PHE A 64 15.42 -1.99 3.86
CA PHE A 64 16.72 -2.12 4.54
C PHE A 64 17.93 -1.83 3.64
N ALA A 65 17.72 -1.58 2.34
CA ALA A 65 18.80 -1.34 1.41
C ALA A 65 19.31 0.10 1.53
N THR A 66 20.63 0.26 1.42
CA THR A 66 21.23 1.58 1.23
C THR A 66 20.99 2.03 -0.21
N PRO A 67 20.52 3.27 -0.45
CA PRO A 67 20.42 3.78 -1.81
C PRO A 67 21.81 3.85 -2.46
N PRO A 68 21.92 3.63 -3.77
CA PRO A 68 23.19 3.79 -4.46
C PRO A 68 23.72 5.23 -4.29
N PRO A 69 25.06 5.44 -4.30
CA PRO A 69 25.64 6.78 -4.34
C PRO A 69 25.11 7.61 -5.50
N ILE A 70 25.13 8.94 -5.34
CA ILE A 70 24.71 9.87 -6.39
C ILE A 70 25.59 9.66 -7.64
N GLY A 71 24.96 9.49 -8.80
CA GLY A 71 25.62 9.20 -10.08
C GLY A 71 25.91 7.71 -10.32
N GLN A 72 25.57 6.84 -9.38
CA GLN A 72 25.72 5.38 -9.48
C GLN A 72 24.37 4.65 -9.41
N GLU A 73 23.27 5.33 -9.75
CA GLU A 73 21.91 4.78 -9.71
C GLU A 73 21.71 3.61 -10.67
N GLY A 74 22.48 3.57 -11.76
CA GLY A 74 22.39 2.55 -12.79
C GLY A 74 21.02 2.56 -13.49
N ARG A 75 20.48 1.37 -13.78
CA ARG A 75 19.19 1.22 -14.46
C ARG A 75 18.02 0.96 -13.51
N GLU A 76 18.31 0.63 -12.26
CA GLU A 76 17.35 0.08 -11.30
C GLU A 76 16.81 1.10 -10.31
N TYR A 77 17.58 2.15 -10.04
CA TYR A 77 17.24 3.16 -9.04
C TYR A 77 16.90 4.48 -9.72
N TRP A 78 15.85 5.13 -9.24
CA TRP A 78 15.49 6.48 -9.65
C TRP A 78 15.85 7.48 -8.56
N ARG A 79 16.38 8.62 -8.99
CA ARG A 79 16.56 9.80 -8.14
C ARG A 79 15.89 10.99 -8.81
N GLY A 80 14.88 11.53 -8.15
CA GLY A 80 14.14 12.69 -8.62
C GLY A 80 14.93 13.98 -8.48
N ARG A 81 14.45 15.03 -9.16
CA ARG A 81 14.96 16.40 -9.05
C ARG A 81 14.88 16.96 -7.62
N ASP A 82 13.94 16.46 -6.82
CA ASP A 82 13.75 16.78 -5.40
C ASP A 82 14.70 16.03 -4.45
N GLY A 83 15.63 15.24 -4.99
CA GLY A 83 16.59 14.43 -4.23
C GLY A 83 16.01 13.13 -3.66
N LYS A 84 14.69 12.93 -3.73
CA LYS A 84 14.05 11.67 -3.33
C LYS A 84 14.44 10.58 -4.31
N GLY A 85 14.39 9.33 -3.86
CA GLY A 85 14.63 8.20 -4.73
C GLY A 85 13.94 6.94 -4.27
N GLY A 86 14.10 5.90 -5.09
CA GLY A 86 13.60 4.56 -4.81
C GLY A 86 13.93 3.62 -5.96
N TYR A 87 13.87 2.31 -5.68
CA TYR A 87 14.01 1.31 -6.72
C TYR A 87 12.78 1.27 -7.62
N ARG A 88 13.00 1.04 -8.91
CA ARG A 88 11.92 0.90 -9.89
C ARG A 88 11.18 -0.42 -9.71
N MET A 89 9.87 -0.39 -9.97
CA MET A 89 9.04 -1.59 -9.84
C MET A 89 9.46 -2.73 -10.78
N ASP A 90 9.83 -2.40 -12.02
CA ASP A 90 10.34 -3.39 -12.98
C ASP A 90 11.66 -4.03 -12.54
N ALA A 91 12.58 -3.25 -11.98
CA ALA A 91 13.84 -3.76 -11.44
C ALA A 91 13.62 -4.73 -10.27
N VAL A 92 12.81 -4.34 -9.28
CA VAL A 92 12.53 -5.19 -8.12
C VAL A 92 11.77 -6.45 -8.53
N PHE A 93 10.81 -6.34 -9.45
CA PHE A 93 10.07 -7.50 -9.96
C PHE A 93 10.98 -8.43 -10.78
N ARG A 94 11.86 -7.90 -11.64
CA ARG A 94 12.84 -8.71 -12.37
C ARG A 94 13.75 -9.48 -11.42
N ARG A 95 14.29 -8.82 -10.40
CA ARG A 95 15.11 -9.47 -9.35
C ARG A 95 14.33 -10.53 -8.57
N TYR A 96 13.05 -10.29 -8.28
CA TYR A 96 12.17 -11.28 -7.67
C TYR A 96 12.02 -12.53 -8.54
N MET A 97 11.84 -12.37 -9.86
CA MET A 97 11.79 -13.48 -10.81
C MET A 97 13.14 -14.22 -10.86
N ASP A 98 14.26 -13.50 -10.91
CA ASP A 98 15.60 -14.11 -10.98
C ASP A 98 15.92 -14.97 -9.74
N ILE A 99 15.48 -14.53 -8.56
CA ILE A 99 15.56 -15.32 -7.32
C ILE A 99 14.78 -16.63 -7.47
N LEU A 100 13.57 -16.59 -8.03
CA LEU A 100 12.76 -17.80 -8.25
C LEU A 100 13.41 -18.74 -9.27
N TYR A 101 13.93 -18.23 -10.38
CA TYR A 101 14.67 -19.05 -11.34
C TYR A 101 15.88 -19.72 -10.71
N ARG A 102 16.72 -18.93 -10.03
CA ARG A 102 17.98 -19.43 -9.47
C ARG A 102 17.77 -20.42 -8.32
N TYR A 103 16.91 -20.08 -7.35
CA TYR A 103 16.86 -20.79 -6.06
C TYR A 103 15.63 -21.68 -5.87
N VAL A 104 14.61 -21.55 -6.70
CA VAL A 104 13.38 -22.37 -6.58
C VAL A 104 13.22 -23.31 -7.77
N LEU A 105 13.44 -22.81 -8.98
CA LEU A 105 13.40 -23.63 -10.19
C LEU A 105 14.74 -24.28 -10.51
N GLU A 106 15.84 -23.73 -9.98
CA GLU A 106 17.22 -24.17 -10.21
C GLU A 106 17.59 -24.25 -11.71
N VAL A 107 17.05 -23.32 -12.50
CA VAL A 107 17.33 -23.18 -13.94
C VAL A 107 17.81 -21.76 -14.23
N PRO A 108 18.61 -21.55 -15.30
CA PRO A 108 18.94 -20.21 -15.73
C PRO A 108 17.66 -19.43 -16.07
N GLY A 109 17.60 -18.18 -15.60
CA GLY A 109 16.54 -17.26 -16.00
C GLY A 109 16.62 -16.93 -17.50
N PRO A 110 15.52 -16.48 -18.11
CA PRO A 110 15.53 -16.09 -19.51
C PRO A 110 16.44 -14.88 -19.73
N GLU A 111 17.08 -14.81 -20.90
CA GLU A 111 17.79 -13.61 -21.32
C GLU A 111 16.80 -12.46 -21.52
N ARG A 112 17.05 -11.32 -20.86
CA ARG A 112 16.20 -10.12 -20.95
C ARG A 112 17.03 -8.95 -21.45
N LYS A 113 16.39 -8.07 -22.22
CA LYS A 113 17.01 -6.78 -22.59
C LYS A 113 17.29 -5.94 -21.34
N PRO A 114 18.30 -5.06 -21.36
CA PRO A 114 18.51 -4.10 -20.28
C PRO A 114 17.24 -3.28 -19.99
N LEU A 115 17.00 -2.94 -18.72
CA LEU A 115 15.90 -2.05 -18.35
C LEU A 115 16.09 -0.69 -19.01
N TYR A 116 15.02 -0.13 -19.55
CA TYR A 116 15.05 1.13 -20.30
C TYR A 116 15.69 2.28 -19.50
N LEU A 117 16.58 3.03 -20.16
CA LEU A 117 17.04 4.35 -19.74
C LEU A 117 16.71 5.40 -20.80
N PRO A 118 16.48 6.66 -20.40
CA PRO A 118 16.34 7.78 -21.34
C PRO A 118 17.54 8.00 -22.24
N SER A 119 18.74 7.60 -21.80
CA SER A 119 19.98 7.69 -22.56
C SER A 119 20.18 6.57 -23.57
N ASP A 120 19.29 5.57 -23.62
CA ASP A 120 19.39 4.46 -24.58
C ASP A 120 19.08 4.93 -26.00
N PRO A 121 19.78 4.43 -27.03
CA PRO A 121 19.52 4.79 -28.42
C PRO A 121 18.12 4.33 -28.87
N GLU A 122 17.46 5.16 -29.68
CA GLU A 122 16.09 4.93 -30.17
C GLU A 122 15.90 3.61 -30.96
N SER A 123 16.99 3.02 -31.47
CA SER A 123 16.97 1.74 -32.20
C SER A 123 16.56 0.54 -31.34
N ASP A 124 16.60 0.63 -30.01
CA ASP A 124 16.15 -0.43 -29.09
C ASP A 124 14.64 -0.37 -28.78
N ILE A 125 13.90 0.55 -29.40
CA ILE A 125 12.53 0.94 -28.99
C ILE A 125 11.42 0.17 -29.70
N ILE A 126 11.69 -0.67 -30.70
CA ILE A 126 10.63 -1.48 -31.34
C ILE A 126 10.42 -2.78 -30.54
N PRO A 127 9.25 -2.99 -29.89
CA PRO A 127 8.89 -4.31 -29.46
C PRO A 127 8.51 -5.09 -30.72
N LYS A 128 9.41 -5.93 -31.22
CA LYS A 128 8.98 -7.14 -31.92
C LYS A 128 8.31 -8.00 -30.86
N VAL A 129 7.01 -7.78 -30.66
CA VAL A 129 6.14 -8.80 -30.09
C VAL A 129 6.15 -9.91 -31.12
N GLU A 130 7.09 -10.85 -31.02
CA GLU A 130 6.89 -12.12 -31.68
C GLU A 130 5.65 -12.73 -31.03
N PRO A 131 4.57 -12.97 -31.79
CA PRO A 131 3.46 -13.71 -31.24
C PRO A 131 4.02 -15.07 -30.82
N GLY A 132 4.05 -15.32 -29.50
CA GLY A 132 4.28 -16.66 -28.98
C GLY A 132 3.39 -17.66 -29.72
N PRO A 133 3.81 -18.94 -29.81
CA PRO A 133 3.18 -19.92 -30.70
C PRO A 133 1.67 -19.89 -30.50
N LYS A 134 0.96 -19.49 -31.57
CA LYS A 134 -0.49 -19.57 -31.62
C LYS A 134 -0.83 -21.02 -31.36
N GLN A 135 -1.44 -21.31 -30.21
CA GLN A 135 -2.22 -22.54 -30.11
C GLN A 135 -3.36 -22.40 -31.12
N GLU A 136 -3.20 -23.04 -32.28
CA GLU A 136 -4.25 -23.26 -33.25
C GLU A 136 -5.36 -24.03 -32.55
N ASN A 137 -6.34 -23.29 -32.02
CA ASN A 137 -7.66 -23.84 -31.82
C ASN A 137 -8.31 -23.85 -33.20
N GLU A 138 -8.14 -24.96 -33.92
CA GLU A 138 -8.90 -25.28 -35.12
C GLU A 138 -10.40 -25.22 -34.81
N ARG A 139 -11.02 -24.05 -34.99
CA ARG A 139 -12.45 -23.99 -35.23
C ARG A 139 -12.65 -24.12 -36.72
N LYS A 140 -12.79 -25.37 -37.17
CA LYS A 140 -13.28 -25.70 -38.51
C LYS A 140 -14.53 -24.87 -38.78
N ARG A 141 -14.42 -24.00 -39.78
CA ARG A 141 -15.56 -23.40 -40.49
C ARG A 141 -16.42 -24.54 -41.03
N GLY A 142 -17.62 -24.67 -40.49
CA GLY A 142 -18.72 -25.39 -41.13
C GLY A 142 -19.60 -24.37 -41.85
N VAL A 143 -19.86 -24.64 -43.11
CA VAL A 143 -20.64 -23.86 -44.07
C VAL A 143 -22.13 -23.86 -43.68
N LEU A 144 -22.83 -22.82 -44.17
CA LEU A 144 -24.28 -22.58 -44.23
C LEU A 144 -25.16 -23.84 -44.08
N ASP A 145 -26.17 -23.77 -43.20
CA ASP A 145 -27.51 -24.29 -43.49
C ASP A 145 -28.57 -23.63 -42.59
N VAL A 146 -29.76 -23.49 -43.18
CA VAL A 146 -30.94 -22.79 -42.68
C VAL A 146 -31.81 -23.76 -41.87
N ASP A 147 -32.52 -23.20 -40.89
CA ASP A 147 -33.81 -23.66 -40.34
C ASP A 147 -33.87 -24.51 -39.05
N SER A 148 -34.88 -24.15 -38.25
CA SER A 148 -35.62 -24.91 -37.23
C SER A 148 -34.99 -25.23 -35.85
N GLY A 149 -35.54 -24.55 -34.81
CA GLY A 149 -36.26 -25.19 -33.69
C GLY A 149 -35.49 -25.96 -32.60
N ASP A 150 -35.44 -25.35 -31.40
CA ASP A 150 -35.57 -25.95 -30.05
C ASP A 150 -34.67 -27.14 -29.62
N ALA A 151 -33.61 -26.87 -28.82
CA ALA A 151 -32.93 -27.84 -27.95
C ALA A 151 -32.00 -27.18 -26.88
N PRO A 152 -31.81 -27.76 -25.68
CA PRO A 152 -31.29 -27.09 -24.48
C PRO A 152 -29.76 -26.87 -24.46
N PRO A 153 -29.23 -25.96 -23.60
CA PRO A 153 -27.86 -25.48 -23.69
C PRO A 153 -26.83 -26.58 -23.38
N LYS A 154 -25.89 -26.80 -24.32
CA LYS A 154 -24.78 -27.75 -24.19
C LYS A 154 -23.83 -27.34 -23.04
N LYS A 155 -23.66 -28.25 -22.08
CA LYS A 155 -22.68 -28.19 -20.98
C LYS A 155 -21.27 -27.89 -21.51
N LYS A 156 -20.62 -26.85 -20.97
CA LYS A 156 -19.19 -26.57 -21.17
C LYS A 156 -18.36 -27.77 -20.67
N GLN A 157 -17.61 -28.40 -21.57
CA GLN A 157 -16.64 -29.43 -21.23
C GLN A 157 -15.55 -28.87 -20.30
N LYS A 158 -15.28 -29.62 -19.25
CA LYS A 158 -14.34 -29.32 -18.17
C LYS A 158 -12.93 -29.57 -18.68
N GLY A 159 -12.20 -28.52 -19.05
CA GLY A 159 -10.78 -28.62 -19.40
C GLY A 159 -9.97 -29.27 -18.28
N GLU A 160 -8.92 -29.99 -18.66
CA GLU A 160 -8.01 -30.68 -17.74
C GLU A 160 -7.52 -29.73 -16.64
N LYS A 161 -7.76 -30.12 -15.38
CA LYS A 161 -7.29 -29.35 -14.24
C LYS A 161 -5.77 -29.49 -14.16
N LYS A 162 -5.03 -28.48 -14.64
CA LYS A 162 -3.61 -28.32 -14.28
C LYS A 162 -3.48 -28.46 -12.76
N GLU A 163 -2.57 -29.34 -12.35
CA GLU A 163 -2.31 -29.66 -10.95
C GLU A 163 -1.92 -28.38 -10.20
N LYS A 164 -2.53 -28.14 -9.03
CA LYS A 164 -2.26 -26.93 -8.25
C LYS A 164 -0.95 -27.13 -7.51
N THR A 165 0.04 -26.28 -7.80
CA THR A 165 1.29 -26.27 -7.02
C THR A 165 1.00 -25.93 -5.55
N GLN A 166 1.67 -26.64 -4.66
CA GLN A 166 1.65 -26.39 -3.20
C GLN A 166 2.94 -25.73 -2.72
N ASN A 167 3.85 -25.36 -3.63
CA ASN A 167 5.10 -24.73 -3.25
C ASN A 167 4.81 -23.33 -2.66
N PRO A 168 5.20 -23.06 -1.39
CA PRO A 168 4.90 -21.79 -0.73
C PRO A 168 5.49 -20.59 -1.48
N ASN A 169 6.63 -20.76 -2.15
CA ASN A 169 7.25 -19.69 -2.95
C ASN A 169 6.32 -19.24 -4.09
N PHE A 170 5.66 -20.18 -4.78
CA PHE A 170 4.75 -19.88 -5.89
C PHE A 170 3.35 -19.45 -5.45
N LEU A 171 2.90 -19.90 -4.28
CA LEU A 171 1.63 -19.46 -3.70
C LEU A 171 1.68 -17.98 -3.31
N ALA A 172 2.84 -17.51 -2.83
CA ALA A 172 3.01 -16.15 -2.36
C ALA A 172 3.26 -15.11 -3.47
N MET A 173 3.63 -15.53 -4.69
CA MET A 173 3.98 -14.61 -5.78
C MET A 173 2.89 -13.58 -6.09
N GLN A 174 1.67 -14.04 -6.38
CA GLN A 174 0.57 -13.14 -6.75
C GLN A 174 0.27 -12.11 -5.66
N PRO A 175 0.06 -12.48 -4.37
CA PRO A 175 -0.18 -11.48 -3.34
C PRO A 175 1.02 -10.55 -3.15
N HIS A 176 2.27 -11.03 -3.17
CA HIS A 176 3.45 -10.15 -3.06
C HIS A 176 3.50 -9.11 -4.17
N LEU A 177 3.25 -9.52 -5.41
CA LEU A 177 3.26 -8.61 -6.56
C LEU A 177 2.11 -7.61 -6.52
N PHE A 178 0.95 -7.94 -5.93
CA PHE A 178 -0.10 -6.95 -5.69
C PHE A 178 0.29 -5.89 -4.65
N HIS A 179 1.13 -6.23 -3.67
CA HIS A 179 1.66 -5.25 -2.72
C HIS A 179 2.73 -4.40 -3.41
N LEU A 180 3.75 -5.02 -4.01
CA LEU A 180 4.84 -4.34 -4.72
C LEU A 180 4.33 -3.37 -5.80
N LEU A 181 3.41 -3.84 -6.65
CA LEU A 181 2.92 -3.08 -7.80
C LEU A 181 1.70 -2.22 -7.47
N ARG A 182 1.34 -2.04 -6.20
CA ARG A 182 0.08 -1.39 -5.77
C ARG A 182 -0.15 -0.04 -6.46
N ALA A 183 0.87 0.81 -6.53
CA ALA A 183 0.75 2.13 -7.14
C ALA A 183 0.64 2.06 -8.67
N LEU A 184 1.25 1.07 -9.32
CA LEU A 184 1.20 0.88 -10.76
C LEU A 184 -0.14 0.28 -11.21
N VAL A 185 -0.62 -0.78 -10.54
CA VAL A 185 -1.87 -1.47 -10.93
C VAL A 185 -3.14 -0.66 -10.66
N SER A 186 -3.04 0.41 -9.86
CA SER A 186 -4.13 1.38 -9.69
C SER A 186 -4.35 2.23 -10.94
N LYS A 187 -3.31 2.40 -11.78
CA LYS A 187 -3.37 3.13 -13.06
C LYS A 187 -3.41 2.19 -14.27
N HIS A 188 -2.60 1.14 -14.25
CA HIS A 188 -2.48 0.18 -15.36
C HIS A 188 -3.37 -1.04 -15.11
N HIS A 189 -4.67 -0.87 -15.39
CA HIS A 189 -5.68 -1.92 -15.17
C HIS A 189 -5.42 -3.19 -16.00
N ASN A 190 -4.83 -3.06 -17.18
CA ASN A 190 -4.38 -4.20 -18.00
C ASN A 190 -3.35 -5.07 -17.25
N VAL A 191 -2.38 -4.46 -16.56
CA VAL A 191 -1.39 -5.17 -15.74
C VAL A 191 -2.08 -5.82 -14.54
N ARG A 192 -2.99 -5.09 -13.88
CA ARG A 192 -3.79 -5.61 -12.76
C ARG A 192 -4.55 -6.88 -13.14
N ASP A 193 -5.24 -6.84 -14.27
CA ASP A 193 -6.07 -7.94 -14.76
C ASP A 193 -5.24 -9.14 -15.19
N ALA A 194 -4.07 -8.91 -15.80
CA ALA A 194 -3.12 -9.96 -16.13
C ALA A 194 -2.57 -10.65 -14.87
N LEU A 195 -2.15 -9.86 -13.87
CA LEU A 195 -1.67 -10.37 -12.59
C LEU A 195 -2.75 -11.17 -11.84
N ALA A 196 -3.99 -10.68 -11.83
CA ALA A 196 -5.13 -11.36 -11.20
C ALA A 196 -5.42 -12.74 -11.82
N LYS A 197 -5.14 -12.92 -13.12
CA LYS A 197 -5.33 -14.18 -13.85
C LYS A 197 -4.17 -15.16 -13.71
N CYS A 198 -3.01 -14.69 -13.24
CA CYS A 198 -1.86 -15.56 -12.98
C CYS A 198 -2.23 -16.63 -11.97
N ARG A 199 -1.70 -17.84 -12.19
CA ARG A 199 -1.87 -18.97 -11.26
C ARG A 199 -0.53 -19.27 -10.61
N SER A 200 -0.58 -19.77 -9.38
CA SER A 200 0.63 -20.22 -8.69
C SER A 200 1.37 -21.25 -9.54
N GLY A 201 2.67 -21.01 -9.74
CA GLY A 201 3.56 -21.86 -10.54
C GLY A 201 3.53 -21.59 -12.04
N ASP A 202 2.66 -20.70 -12.53
CA ASP A 202 2.63 -20.27 -13.94
C ASP A 202 3.66 -19.17 -14.20
N ILE A 203 4.94 -19.56 -14.19
CA ILE A 203 6.08 -18.64 -14.31
C ILE A 203 6.04 -17.84 -15.61
N VAL A 204 5.56 -18.46 -16.71
CA VAL A 204 5.38 -17.80 -18.01
C VAL A 204 4.35 -16.67 -17.91
N ALA A 205 3.25 -16.89 -17.20
CA ALA A 205 2.28 -15.81 -16.98
C ALA A 205 2.88 -14.64 -16.17
N PHE A 206 3.70 -14.92 -15.15
CA PHE A 206 4.38 -13.87 -14.40
C PHE A 206 5.44 -13.12 -15.22
N GLU A 207 6.18 -13.78 -16.11
CA GLU A 207 7.09 -13.12 -17.06
C GLU A 207 6.33 -12.18 -18.02
N ASN A 208 5.15 -12.59 -18.50
CA ASN A 208 4.32 -11.71 -19.32
C ASN A 208 3.89 -10.47 -18.55
N VAL A 209 3.52 -10.60 -17.26
CA VAL A 209 3.22 -9.45 -16.41
C VAL A 209 4.45 -8.57 -16.21
N LEU A 210 5.64 -9.17 -15.99
CA LEU A 210 6.89 -8.41 -15.89
C LEU A 210 7.14 -7.58 -17.15
N GLN A 211 6.97 -8.13 -18.34
CA GLN A 211 7.09 -7.37 -19.60
C GLN A 211 6.10 -6.20 -19.68
N MET A 212 4.85 -6.40 -19.25
CA MET A 212 3.87 -5.31 -19.19
C MET A 212 4.27 -4.22 -18.19
N VAL A 213 4.86 -4.60 -17.05
CA VAL A 213 5.38 -3.66 -16.05
C VAL A 213 6.59 -2.89 -16.59
N GLU A 214 7.50 -3.54 -17.31
CA GLU A 214 8.64 -2.89 -17.97
C GLU A 214 8.19 -1.85 -19.02
N VAL A 215 7.17 -2.17 -19.80
CA VAL A 215 6.55 -1.22 -20.75
C VAL A 215 5.94 -0.03 -20.01
N ALA A 216 5.16 -0.27 -18.96
CA ALA A 216 4.56 0.80 -18.16
C ALA A 216 5.64 1.68 -17.50
N CYS A 217 6.66 1.10 -16.86
CA CYS A 217 7.75 1.87 -16.26
C CYS A 217 8.49 2.72 -17.31
N LYS A 218 8.72 2.19 -18.51
CA LYS A 218 9.29 2.94 -19.63
C LYS A 218 8.44 4.16 -20.01
N GLU A 219 7.12 4.01 -20.10
CA GLU A 219 6.20 5.13 -20.39
C GLU A 219 6.27 6.20 -19.29
N GLY A 220 6.21 5.79 -18.02
CA GLY A 220 6.30 6.71 -16.88
C GLY A 220 7.62 7.47 -16.80
N ILE A 221 8.75 6.80 -17.12
CA ILE A 221 10.07 7.43 -17.18
C ILE A 221 10.15 8.42 -18.35
N LYS A 222 9.64 8.05 -19.53
CA LYS A 222 9.61 8.94 -20.69
C LYS A 222 8.82 10.22 -20.41
N GLU A 223 7.65 10.09 -19.79
CA GLU A 223 6.82 11.22 -19.40
C GLU A 223 7.52 12.10 -18.34
N TYR A 224 8.16 11.48 -17.34
CA TYR A 224 8.94 12.19 -16.33
C TYR A 224 10.04 13.04 -16.95
N GLU A 225 10.87 12.47 -17.84
CA GLU A 225 11.95 13.22 -18.50
C GLU A 225 11.43 14.27 -19.48
N ALA A 226 10.38 13.96 -20.27
CA ALA A 226 9.81 14.89 -21.24
C ALA A 226 9.22 16.15 -20.59
N THR A 227 8.76 16.03 -19.35
CA THR A 227 8.19 17.13 -18.57
C THR A 227 9.17 17.75 -17.57
N ASP A 228 10.42 17.29 -17.56
CA ASP A 228 11.44 17.61 -16.57
C ASP A 228 10.92 17.51 -15.12
N GLY A 229 10.21 16.42 -14.84
CA GLY A 229 9.66 16.08 -13.53
C GLY A 229 8.29 16.69 -13.20
N LYS A 230 7.77 17.60 -14.01
CA LYS A 230 6.46 18.24 -13.74
C LYS A 230 5.30 17.25 -13.74
N SER A 231 5.35 16.19 -14.54
CA SER A 231 4.31 15.14 -14.52
C SER A 231 4.11 14.53 -13.13
N TRP A 232 5.21 14.34 -12.40
CA TRP A 232 5.18 13.86 -11.02
C TRP A 232 4.70 14.94 -10.04
N GLU A 233 5.20 16.17 -10.16
CA GLU A 233 4.80 17.28 -9.28
C GLU A 233 3.30 17.55 -9.36
N GLU A 234 2.74 17.57 -10.57
CA GLU A 234 1.31 17.75 -10.82
C GLU A 234 0.47 16.56 -10.32
N GLU A 235 1.00 15.35 -10.39
CA GLU A 235 0.34 14.17 -9.81
C GLU A 235 0.33 14.25 -8.27
N LEU A 236 1.47 14.59 -7.67
CA LEU A 236 1.59 14.75 -6.23
C LEU A 236 0.66 15.86 -5.72
N ALA A 237 0.58 16.98 -6.45
CA ALA A 237 -0.31 18.09 -6.14
C ALA A 237 -1.80 17.76 -6.29
N ARG A 238 -2.16 16.71 -7.06
CA ARG A 238 -3.55 16.23 -7.20
C ARG A 238 -3.92 15.15 -6.19
N ASP A 239 -2.97 14.68 -5.37
CA ASP A 239 -3.24 13.60 -4.42
C ASP A 239 -4.26 14.05 -3.36
N ILE A 240 -5.41 13.38 -3.36
CA ILE A 240 -6.55 13.70 -2.50
C ILE A 240 -6.14 13.67 -1.03
N ARG A 241 -5.26 12.74 -0.61
CA ARG A 241 -4.87 12.64 0.80
C ARG A 241 -3.96 13.79 1.23
N ILE A 242 -3.15 14.30 0.31
CA ILE A 242 -2.32 15.49 0.57
C ILE A 242 -3.19 16.74 0.64
N ASN A 243 -4.21 16.82 -0.21
CA ASN A 243 -5.14 17.96 -0.27
C ASN A 243 -6.31 17.87 0.70
N ALA A 244 -6.53 16.74 1.38
CA ALA A 244 -7.64 16.53 2.32
C ALA A 244 -7.49 17.28 3.65
N VAL A 245 -6.63 18.29 3.72
CA VAL A 245 -6.63 19.25 4.83
C VAL A 245 -8.02 19.88 4.85
N PRO A 246 -8.79 19.81 5.96
CA PRO A 246 -9.97 20.63 6.09
C PRO A 246 -9.51 22.08 5.94
N GLN A 247 -9.99 22.78 4.91
CA GLN A 247 -10.05 24.22 5.00
C GLN A 247 -10.93 24.50 6.22
N SER A 248 -10.32 24.75 7.37
CA SER A 248 -11.01 25.39 8.47
C SER A 248 -11.48 26.71 7.91
N GLU A 249 -12.76 26.78 7.55
CA GLU A 249 -13.45 28.06 7.45
C GLU A 249 -13.19 28.77 8.78
N THR A 250 -12.43 29.85 8.71
CA THR A 250 -12.28 30.82 9.78
C THR A 250 -13.66 31.31 10.19
N LYS A 251 -14.29 30.66 11.15
CA LYS A 251 -15.36 31.23 11.97
C LYS A 251 -15.26 30.73 13.41
N ASN A 252 -14.77 31.65 14.22
CA ASN A 252 -15.11 31.92 15.62
C ASN A 252 -14.74 30.86 16.67
N GLY A 253 -13.61 31.12 17.34
CA GLY A 253 -13.64 31.30 18.79
C GLY A 253 -13.98 30.08 19.64
N SER A 254 -13.43 28.92 19.32
CA SER A 254 -13.22 27.86 20.30
C SER A 254 -11.90 27.18 20.01
N ASP A 255 -11.10 26.96 21.06
CA ASP A 255 -9.84 26.20 21.05
C ASP A 255 -10.11 24.72 20.73
N GLU A 256 -10.59 24.42 19.53
CA GLU A 256 -10.55 23.07 19.01
C GLU A 256 -9.16 22.81 18.45
N ILE A 257 -8.35 22.15 19.27
CA ILE A 257 -7.06 21.57 18.92
C ILE A 257 -7.26 20.75 17.64
N VAL A 258 -6.78 21.27 16.51
CA VAL A 258 -6.53 20.45 15.33
C VAL A 258 -5.58 19.35 15.79
N ASP A 259 -6.07 18.11 15.89
CA ASP A 259 -5.38 16.95 16.46
C ASP A 259 -4.03 16.79 15.73
N GLU A 260 -2.91 17.21 16.34
CA GLU A 260 -1.53 17.20 15.78
C GLU A 260 -1.17 15.86 15.10
N ARG A 261 -1.85 14.77 15.48
CA ARG A 261 -1.71 13.42 14.90
C ARG A 261 -2.26 13.29 13.47
N TYR A 262 -3.17 14.16 13.03
CA TYR A 262 -3.70 14.17 11.66
C TYR A 262 -2.74 14.85 10.68
N GLU A 263 -2.04 15.91 11.11
CA GLU A 263 -0.98 16.53 10.29
C GLU A 263 0.16 15.53 10.04
N SER A 264 0.51 14.75 11.07
CA SER A 264 1.52 13.70 10.98
C SER A 264 1.24 12.65 9.88
N SER A 265 -0.02 12.27 9.62
CA SER A 265 -0.32 11.26 8.61
C SER A 265 -0.21 11.80 7.18
N VAL A 266 -0.61 13.06 6.95
CA VAL A 266 -0.48 13.74 5.65
C VAL A 266 0.99 13.99 5.32
N GLU A 267 1.76 14.45 6.29
CA GLU A 267 3.21 14.62 6.16
C GLU A 267 3.90 13.30 5.84
N THR A 268 3.54 12.22 6.55
CA THR A 268 4.07 10.88 6.29
C THR A 268 3.74 10.41 4.87
N VAL A 269 2.51 10.62 4.39
CA VAL A 269 2.13 10.32 3.00
C VAL A 269 3.00 11.10 2.02
N LYS A 270 3.17 12.41 2.22
CA LYS A 270 3.98 13.27 1.36
C LYS A 270 5.45 12.87 1.35
N ALA A 271 5.99 12.45 2.49
CA ALA A 271 7.36 11.96 2.63
C ALA A 271 7.57 10.65 1.87
N CYS A 272 6.63 9.71 2.00
CA CYS A 272 6.69 8.37 1.41
C CYS A 272 6.38 8.31 -0.10
N LYS A 273 5.56 9.24 -0.60
CA LYS A 273 5.07 9.23 -1.98
C LYS A 273 6.20 9.33 -3.00
N ARG A 274 6.09 8.52 -4.06
CA ARG A 274 7.01 8.45 -5.21
C ARG A 274 6.19 8.34 -6.50
N PRO A 275 6.78 8.57 -7.69
CA PRO A 275 6.14 8.24 -8.95
C PRO A 275 5.61 6.79 -8.94
N TRP A 276 4.48 6.56 -9.60
CA TRP A 276 3.75 5.28 -9.53
C TRP A 276 4.53 4.06 -10.04
N TRP A 277 5.59 4.28 -10.82
CA TRP A 277 6.53 3.26 -11.33
C TRP A 277 7.72 3.00 -10.40
N ILE A 278 7.77 3.68 -9.25
CA ILE A 278 8.75 3.51 -8.17
C ILE A 278 8.11 2.77 -7.00
N VAL A 279 8.86 1.81 -6.46
CA VAL A 279 8.51 1.08 -5.24
C VAL A 279 8.40 2.07 -4.08
N GLN A 280 7.31 1.99 -3.32
CA GLN A 280 7.03 2.93 -2.26
C GLN A 280 6.15 2.29 -1.18
N PRO A 281 6.31 2.67 0.09
CA PRO A 281 5.53 2.11 1.17
C PRO A 281 4.06 2.55 1.09
N TYR A 282 3.18 1.71 1.63
CA TYR A 282 1.77 2.07 1.78
C TYR A 282 1.50 2.65 3.16
N VAL A 283 1.32 3.97 3.22
CA VAL A 283 0.88 4.65 4.43
C VAL A 283 -0.61 4.37 4.64
N ARG A 284 -0.95 3.51 5.58
CA ARG A 284 -2.35 3.25 5.91
C ARG A 284 -3.01 4.48 6.52
N PRO A 285 -4.25 4.81 6.13
CA PRO A 285 -5.06 5.77 6.88
C PRO A 285 -5.17 5.38 8.35
N LEU A 286 -5.04 6.37 9.24
CA LEU A 286 -5.30 6.20 10.67
C LEU A 286 -6.74 5.76 10.91
N PRO A 287 -7.06 5.10 12.04
CA PRO A 287 -8.42 4.59 12.27
C PRO A 287 -9.52 5.65 12.08
N LYS A 288 -9.29 6.88 12.55
CA LYS A 288 -10.23 7.99 12.36
C LYS A 288 -10.37 8.39 10.87
N GLU A 289 -9.28 8.50 10.13
CA GLU A 289 -9.30 8.71 8.66
C GLU A 289 -10.00 7.56 7.93
N ALA A 290 -9.76 6.33 8.36
CA ALA A 290 -10.33 5.14 7.76
C ALA A 290 -11.85 5.08 7.96
N TYR A 291 -12.37 5.56 9.09
CA TYR A 291 -13.81 5.75 9.27
C TYR A 291 -14.35 6.86 8.36
N ALA A 292 -13.64 7.99 8.27
CA ALA A 292 -14.06 9.13 7.45
C ALA A 292 -14.10 8.82 5.94
N ASN A 293 -13.13 8.08 5.43
CA ASN A 293 -13.05 7.69 4.02
C ASN A 293 -13.81 6.38 3.69
N GLY A 294 -14.49 5.78 4.67
CA GLY A 294 -15.27 4.55 4.51
C GLY A 294 -14.46 3.25 4.40
N ALA A 295 -13.12 3.29 4.51
CA ALA A 295 -12.28 2.09 4.52
C ALA A 295 -12.49 1.22 5.78
N LEU A 296 -12.95 1.82 6.87
CA LEU A 296 -13.35 1.13 8.09
C LEU A 296 -14.83 1.37 8.36
N THR A 297 -15.60 0.29 8.47
CA THR A 297 -17.01 0.35 8.88
C THR A 297 -17.14 -0.17 10.29
N LEU A 298 -17.91 0.55 11.13
CA LEU A 298 -18.25 0.09 12.48
C LEU A 298 -18.97 -1.27 12.37
N GLY A 299 -18.56 -2.23 13.22
CA GLY A 299 -19.20 -3.54 13.24
C GLY A 299 -20.68 -3.41 13.61
N LYS A 300 -21.54 -4.34 13.18
CA LYS A 300 -22.99 -4.30 13.48
C LYS A 300 -23.28 -4.13 14.99
N LYS A 301 -22.41 -4.67 15.85
CA LYS A 301 -22.51 -4.55 17.30
C LYS A 301 -22.15 -3.16 17.81
N ASP A 302 -21.12 -2.53 17.24
CA ASP A 302 -20.65 -1.20 17.62
C ASP A 302 -21.59 -0.12 17.07
N LYS A 303 -22.12 -0.30 15.84
CA LYS A 303 -23.20 0.53 15.29
C LYS A 303 -24.45 0.49 16.18
N ARG A 304 -24.86 -0.70 16.64
CA ARG A 304 -25.99 -0.84 17.56
C ARG A 304 -25.74 -0.18 18.92
N LYS A 305 -24.50 -0.22 19.43
CA LYS A 305 -24.15 0.48 20.68
C LYS A 305 -24.23 1.99 20.50
N LEU A 306 -23.64 2.54 19.44
CA LEU A 306 -23.72 3.96 19.11
C LEU A 306 -25.16 4.41 18.87
N GLU A 307 -25.97 3.64 18.15
CA GLU A 307 -27.40 3.93 17.97
C GLU A 307 -28.19 3.86 19.29
N MET A 308 -27.78 3.00 20.23
CA MET A 308 -28.37 2.94 21.57
C MET A 308 -27.93 4.10 22.46
N GLU A 309 -26.69 4.55 22.35
CA GLU A 309 -26.14 5.71 23.05
C GLU A 309 -26.76 7.01 22.52
N GLU A 310 -26.84 7.20 21.20
CA GLU A 310 -27.56 8.35 20.59
C GLU A 310 -29.05 8.37 20.95
N LYS A 311 -29.69 7.20 21.10
CA LYS A 311 -31.09 7.11 21.57
C LYS A 311 -31.24 7.40 23.05
N LYS A 312 -30.21 7.14 23.86
CA LYS A 312 -30.17 7.53 25.28
C LYS A 312 -29.94 9.02 25.43
N GLU A 313 -28.97 9.58 24.70
CA GLU A 313 -28.71 11.02 24.69
C GLU A 313 -29.92 11.83 24.22
N LYS A 314 -30.63 11.37 23.17
CA LYS A 314 -31.88 12.00 22.71
C LYS A 314 -33.04 11.88 23.71
N LYS A 315 -33.04 10.86 24.57
CA LYS A 315 -34.03 10.72 25.66
C LYS A 315 -33.69 11.63 26.84
N ASP A 316 -32.40 11.77 27.16
CA ASP A 316 -31.93 12.58 28.27
C ASP A 316 -31.91 14.09 27.94
N SER A 317 -31.91 14.46 26.65
CA SER A 317 -32.05 15.85 26.20
C SER A 317 -33.48 16.42 26.26
N VAL A 318 -34.48 15.63 26.66
CA VAL A 318 -35.85 16.11 26.87
C VAL A 318 -35.98 16.64 28.31
N ILE A 319 -35.59 17.90 28.52
CA ILE A 319 -35.83 18.59 29.79
C ILE A 319 -37.34 18.87 29.94
N PRO A 320 -38.04 18.38 30.98
CA PRO A 320 -39.40 18.80 31.25
C PRO A 320 -39.36 20.27 31.69
N LYS A 321 -40.14 21.13 31.03
CA LYS A 321 -40.36 22.52 31.47
C LYS A 321 -41.08 22.51 32.83
N GLY A 322 -40.29 22.56 33.91
CA GLY A 322 -40.73 22.87 35.26
C GLY A 322 -40.21 24.23 35.66
N HIS A 323 -41.13 25.17 35.86
CA HIS A 323 -40.87 26.51 36.36
C HIS A 323 -40.51 26.45 37.85
N VAL A 324 -39.28 26.80 38.27
CA VAL A 324 -38.97 27.26 39.65
C VAL A 324 -37.79 28.24 39.60
N GLU A 325 -37.93 29.29 40.40
CA GLU A 325 -37.09 30.49 40.53
C GLU A 325 -35.64 30.21 40.98
N ILE A 326 -34.75 31.13 40.60
CA ILE A 326 -33.34 31.16 40.96
C ILE A 326 -33.21 31.76 42.37
N GLU A 327 -32.78 30.95 43.34
CA GLU A 327 -32.09 31.45 44.53
C GLU A 327 -30.62 31.01 44.48
N THR A 328 -29.74 31.99 44.69
CA THR A 328 -28.29 31.84 44.71
C THR A 328 -27.83 31.38 46.08
N SER A 329 -26.97 30.35 46.14
CA SER A 329 -26.07 30.15 47.28
C SER A 329 -24.81 29.37 46.89
N ALA A 330 -23.74 29.70 47.59
CA ALA A 330 -22.34 29.39 47.29
C ALA A 330 -21.91 27.99 47.75
N GLY A 331 -20.86 27.42 47.11
CA GLY A 331 -20.02 26.40 47.76
C GLY A 331 -19.41 25.31 46.88
N LYS A 332 -18.07 25.35 46.75
CA LYS A 332 -17.04 24.27 46.76
C LYS A 332 -17.26 22.90 46.05
N GLY A 333 -16.19 22.49 45.36
CA GLY A 333 -15.74 21.10 45.14
C GLY A 333 -16.37 20.43 43.92
N GLU A 334 -15.72 19.61 43.08
CA GLU A 334 -14.49 18.83 43.17
C GLU A 334 -14.23 18.31 41.73
N LYS A 335 -13.00 18.36 41.21
CA LYS A 335 -12.67 17.75 39.90
C LYS A 335 -12.34 16.28 40.14
N VAL A 336 -13.21 15.39 39.67
CA VAL A 336 -12.93 13.95 39.65
C VAL A 336 -12.32 13.61 38.29
N GLU A 337 -11.02 13.33 38.27
CA GLU A 337 -10.36 12.64 37.16
C GLU A 337 -10.74 11.17 37.19
N VAL A 338 -11.35 10.68 36.11
CA VAL A 338 -11.58 9.24 35.89
C VAL A 338 -10.56 8.75 34.87
N ALA A 339 -9.76 7.78 35.31
CA ALA A 339 -8.67 7.15 34.60
C ALA A 339 -9.09 6.58 33.22
N LYS A 340 -8.26 6.82 32.20
CA LYS A 340 -8.33 6.08 30.94
C LYS A 340 -7.64 4.73 31.13
N GLU A 341 -8.43 3.67 31.24
CA GLU A 341 -7.97 2.29 31.13
C GLU A 341 -7.20 2.11 29.82
N GLY A 342 -5.92 1.74 29.95
CA GLY A 342 -5.05 1.40 28.83
C GLY A 342 -5.52 0.11 28.16
N LEU A 343 -5.67 0.15 26.85
CA LEU A 343 -5.84 -1.06 26.05
C LEU A 343 -4.51 -1.44 25.41
N VAL A 344 -4.06 -2.61 25.84
CA VAL A 344 -2.80 -3.30 25.58
C VAL A 344 -2.51 -3.48 24.09
N CYS A 345 -1.26 -3.20 23.73
CA CYS A 345 -0.67 -3.42 22.41
C CYS A 345 -0.59 -4.92 22.05
N GLY A 346 -0.82 -5.20 20.78
CA GLY A 346 -0.56 -6.48 20.14
C GLY A 346 -0.67 -6.33 18.64
#